data_AF-A0A521A1K4-F1
#
_entry.id   AF-A0A521A1K4-F1
#
_cell.length_a   1.000
_cell.length_b   1.000
_cell.length_c   1.000
_cell.angle_alpha   90.00
_cell.angle_beta   90.00
_cell.angle_gamma   90.00
#
_symmetry.space_group_name_H-M   'P 1'
#
loop_
_entity.id
_entity.type
_entity.pdbx_description
1 polymer ?
#
loop_
_entity_poly.entity_id
_entity_poly.type
_entity_poly.pdbx_seq_one_letter_code
_entity_poly.pdbx_strand_id
1 'polypeptide(L)' 'MSKGTVKFFNDSKGYGFITEDGSQEDHFVHISGLIDEVR' A
#
# COMPACT_ATOMS: atom_id res chain seq x y z
N MET A 1 -0.58 -11.74 9.90
CA MET A 1 -0.64 -10.80 8.75
C MET A 1 -0.54 -9.41 9.33
N SER A 2 0.47 -8.64 8.91
CA SER A 2 0.54 -7.22 9.23
C SER A 2 -0.59 -6.48 8.52
N LYS A 3 -1.14 -5.47 9.18
CA LYS A 3 -2.17 -4.59 8.64
C LYS A 3 -1.63 -3.16 8.63
N GLY A 4 -2.21 -2.33 7.80
CA GLY A 4 -1.79 -0.94 7.69
C GLY A 4 -2.76 -0.13 6.85
N THR A 5 -2.52 1.17 6.82
CA THR A 5 -3.33 2.14 6.09
C THR A 5 -2.57 2.63 4.86
N VAL A 6 -3.26 2.72 3.72
CA VAL A 6 -2.70 3.32 2.51
C VAL A 6 -2.42 4.79 2.78
N LYS A 7 -1.14 5.15 2.82
CA LYS A 7 -0.67 6.53 3.01
C LYS A 7 -0.80 7.32 1.72
N PHE A 8 -0.47 6.68 0.60
CA PHE A 8 -0.49 7.26 -0.73
C PHE A 8 -0.59 6.14 -1.76
N PHE A 9 -1.40 6.35 -2.81
CA PHE A 9 -1.40 5.48 -3.97
C PHE A 9 -1.56 6.31 -5.24
N ASN A 10 -0.72 6.06 -6.24
CA ASN A 10 -0.82 6.65 -7.56
C ASN A 10 -1.38 5.62 -8.53
N ASP A 11 -2.66 5.75 -8.84
CA ASP A 11 -3.36 4.81 -9.72
C ASP A 11 -2.80 4.83 -11.14
N SER A 12 -2.50 6.03 -11.68
CA SER A 12 -1.91 6.18 -13.02
C SER A 12 -0.54 5.52 -13.17
N LYS A 13 0.24 5.43 -12.10
CA LYS A 13 1.57 4.80 -12.09
C LYS A 13 1.58 3.40 -11.47
N GLY A 14 0.50 2.97 -10.83
CA GLY A 14 0.36 1.64 -10.23
C GLY A 14 1.23 1.36 -9.00
N TYR A 15 1.57 2.37 -8.19
CA TYR A 15 2.35 2.15 -6.96
C TYR A 15 1.92 3.06 -5.81
N GLY A 16 2.29 2.69 -4.59
CA GLY A 16 2.01 3.47 -3.40
C GLY A 16 2.79 3.03 -2.16
N PHE A 17 2.35 3.54 -1.02
CA PHE A 17 2.91 3.24 0.29
C PHE A 17 1.80 2.96 1.31
N ILE A 18 2.05 1.98 2.17
CA ILE A 18 1.20 1.61 3.30
C ILE A 18 2.00 1.84 4.58
N THR A 19 1.42 2.52 5.56
CA THR A 19 1.99 2.61 6.90
C THR A 19 1.43 1.47 7.74
N GLU A 20 2.30 0.67 8.35
CA GLU A 20 1.90 -0.47 9.18
C GLU A 20 1.34 -0.04 10.54
N ASP A 21 0.26 -0.70 10.96
CA ASP A 21 -0.42 -0.39 12.22
C ASP A 21 0.48 -0.70 13.41
N GLY A 22 0.70 0.29 14.28
CA GLY A 22 1.55 0.12 15.47
C GLY A 22 3.05 0.26 15.21
N SER A 23 3.46 0.52 13.95
CA SER A 23 4.81 0.96 13.60
C SER A 23 4.75 2.32 12.87
N GLN A 24 5.92 2.92 12.63
CA GLN A 24 6.05 4.09 11.74
C GLN A 24 6.74 3.70 10.44
N GLU A 25 6.71 2.41 10.10
CA GLU A 25 7.35 1.87 8.91
C GLU A 25 6.41 1.99 7.72
N ASP A 26 6.96 2.52 6.62
CA ASP A 26 6.28 2.64 5.35
C ASP A 26 6.72 1.49 4.42
N HIS A 27 5.74 0.76 3.91
CA HIS A 27 5.92 -0.35 2.99
C HIS A 27 5.57 0.09 1.57
N PHE A 28 6.50 -0.10 0.63
CA PHE A 28 6.24 0.13 -0.79
C PHE A 28 5.35 -0.99 -1.37
N VAL A 29 4.36 -0.62 -2.18
CA VAL A 29 3.46 -1.55 -2.87
C VAL A 29 3.35 -1.22 -4.36
N HIS A 30 3.24 -2.26 -5.18
CA HIS A 30 3.01 -2.15 -6.62
C HIS A 30 1.75 -2.95 -7.01
N ILE A 31 0.95 -2.39 -7.93
CA ILE A 31 -0.36 -2.94 -8.34
C ILE A 31 -0.26 -4.38 -8.87
N SER A 32 0.87 -4.74 -9.47
CA SER A 32 1.11 -6.10 -9.99
C SER A 32 1.13 -7.20 -8.92
N GLY A 33 1.29 -6.83 -7.64
CA GLY A 33 1.32 -7.76 -6.51
C GLY A 33 0.03 -7.79 -5.70
N LEU A 34 -1.00 -7.03 -6.11
CA LEU A 34 -2.27 -6.98 -5.39
C LEU A 34 -3.15 -8.17 -5.75
N ILE A 35 -3.92 -8.63 -4.77
CA ILE A 35 -4.93 -9.68 -4.94
C ILE A 35 -6.24 -9.07 -5.47
N ASP A 36 -6.55 -7.84 -5.04
CA ASP A 36 -7.77 -7.10 -5.39
C ASP A 36 -7.42 -5.69 -5.91
N GLU A 37 -8.39 -5.07 -6.59
CA GLU A 37 -8.27 -3.70 -7.09
C GLU A 37 -8.31 -2.66 -5.94
N VAL A 38 -7.56 -1.56 -6.08
CA VAL A 38 -7.63 -0.42 -5.15
C VAL A 38 -8.78 0.48 -5.61
N ARG A 39 -9.81 0.65 -4.77
CA ARG A 39 -11.01 1.44 -5.11
C ARG A 39 -11.60 2.20 -3.93
#